data_AF-A0A3M6YYN2-F1
#
_entry.id   AF-A0A3M6YYN2-F1
#
_cell.length_a   1.000
_cell.length_b   1.000
_cell.length_c   1.000
_cell.angle_alpha   90.00
_cell.angle_beta   90.00
_cell.angle_gamma   90.00
#
_symmetry.space_group_name_H-M   'P 1'
#
loop_
_entity.id
_entity.type
_entity.pdbx_description
1 polymer ?
#
loop_
_entity_poly.entity_id
_entity_poly.type
_entity_poly.pdbx_seq_one_letter_code
_entity_poly.pdbx_strand_id
1 'polypeptide(L)'
;MEKTSHMTNVTPLPGSIAREVAVRFLHDHVGMIELNPLVIHQESTSPPPGATEEEQRVMKWYAITDEISYLPGGWAKSEVTYKGGFYDLDYGLQTHVFAPAGVEIK
;
A
#
# COMPACT_ATOMS: atom_id res chain seq x y z
N MET A 1 -18.30 -21.16 -22.29
CA MET A 1 -18.93 -20.16 -21.40
C MET A 1 -18.07 -20.11 -20.15
N GLU A 2 -17.26 -19.08 -19.99
CA GLU A 2 -16.43 -18.92 -18.80
C GLU A 2 -17.31 -18.48 -17.63
N LYS A 3 -17.17 -19.13 -16.47
CA LYS A 3 -17.97 -18.84 -15.28
C LYS A 3 -17.07 -18.16 -14.24
N THR A 4 -17.14 -16.84 -14.17
CA THR A 4 -16.48 -16.08 -13.10
C THR A 4 -17.31 -16.19 -11.82
N SER A 5 -16.68 -16.57 -10.72
CA SER A 5 -17.31 -16.61 -9.40
C SER A 5 -16.68 -15.53 -8.51
N HIS A 6 -17.50 -14.61 -8.00
CA HIS A 6 -17.06 -13.58 -7.06
C HIS A 6 -17.36 -14.04 -5.63
N MET A 7 -16.32 -14.09 -4.78
CA MET A 7 -16.45 -14.40 -3.36
C MET A 7 -16.09 -13.16 -2.54
N THR A 8 -16.95 -12.77 -1.60
CA THR A 8 -16.69 -11.68 -0.65
C THR A 8 -16.78 -12.23 0.76
N ASN A 9 -15.70 -12.10 1.54
CA ASN A 9 -15.69 -12.41 2.96
C ASN A 9 -15.72 -11.11 3.76
N VAL A 10 -16.65 -11.01 4.72
CA VAL A 10 -16.77 -9.85 5.61
C VAL A 10 -16.51 -10.30 7.05
N THR A 11 -15.50 -9.72 7.68
CA THR A 11 -15.24 -9.90 9.11
C THR A 11 -15.62 -8.61 9.85
N PRO A 12 -16.59 -8.63 10.77
CA PRO A 12 -16.95 -7.44 11.51
C PRO A 12 -15.81 -7.01 12.43
N LEU A 13 -15.71 -5.70 12.70
CA LEU A 13 -14.81 -5.19 13.72
C LEU A 13 -15.18 -5.79 15.09
N PRO A 14 -14.20 -6.02 16.00
CA PRO A 14 -14.50 -6.37 17.38
C PRO A 14 -15.43 -5.31 18.00
N GLY A 15 -16.44 -5.73 18.77
CA GLY A 15 -17.45 -4.81 19.34
C GLY A 15 -16.88 -3.75 20.30
N SER A 16 -15.62 -3.91 20.74
CA SER A 16 -14.88 -2.92 21.54
C SER A 16 -14.24 -1.81 20.70
N ILE A 17 -14.23 -1.92 19.37
CA ILE A 17 -13.58 -0.97 18.46
C ILE A 17 -14.64 -0.19 17.69
N ALA A 18 -14.66 1.12 17.90
CA ALA A 18 -15.46 2.05 17.10
C ALA A 18 -14.91 2.15 15.67
N ARG A 19 -15.79 2.37 14.69
CA ARG A 19 -15.43 2.51 13.27
C ARG A 19 -14.40 3.61 13.07
N GLU A 20 -14.59 4.73 13.76
CA GLU A 20 -13.76 5.93 13.67
C GLU A 20 -12.32 5.63 14.11
N VAL A 21 -12.13 4.70 15.06
CA VAL A 21 -10.80 4.25 15.48
C VAL A 21 -10.13 3.45 14.37
N ALA A 22 -10.87 2.55 13.72
CA ALA A 22 -10.35 1.76 12.60
C ALA A 22 -10.02 2.65 11.38
N VAL A 23 -10.89 3.61 11.04
CA VAL A 23 -10.63 4.56 9.95
C VAL A 23 -9.43 5.45 10.26
N ARG A 24 -9.32 5.97 11.49
CA ARG A 24 -8.15 6.76 11.91
C ARG A 24 -6.86 5.95 11.82
N PHE A 25 -6.91 4.65 12.11
CA PHE A 25 -5.75 3.77 11.94
C PHE A 25 -5.37 3.63 10.45
N LEU A 26 -6.34 3.51 9.54
CA LEU A 26 -6.08 3.49 8.10
C LEU A 26 -5.49 4.83 7.60
N HIS A 27 -5.90 5.96 8.17
CA HIS A 27 -5.38 7.28 7.80
C HIS A 27 -3.98 7.58 8.35
N ASP A 28 -3.45 6.74 9.25
CA ASP A 28 -2.04 6.80 9.65
C ASP A 28 -1.17 6.12 8.59
N HIS A 29 -0.83 6.86 7.54
CA HIS A 29 -0.09 6.31 6.39
C HIS A 29 1.25 5.68 6.78
N VAL A 30 2.01 6.30 7.68
CA VAL A 30 3.31 5.78 8.11
C VAL A 30 3.09 4.48 8.88
N GLY A 31 2.16 4.48 9.84
CA GLY A 31 1.77 3.27 10.55
C GLY A 31 1.34 2.16 9.59
N MET A 32 0.52 2.48 8.59
CA MET A 32 0.06 1.52 7.56
C MET A 32 1.21 0.94 6.72
N ILE A 33 2.19 1.76 6.34
CA ILE A 33 3.38 1.30 5.61
C ILE A 33 4.19 0.34 6.50
N GLU A 34 4.45 0.74 7.75
CA GLU A 34 5.28 -0.02 8.70
C GLU A 34 4.63 -1.33 9.19
N LEU A 35 3.34 -1.57 8.91
CA LEU A 35 2.71 -2.87 9.15
C LEU A 35 3.30 -4.00 8.28
N ASN A 36 3.87 -3.67 7.12
CA ASN A 36 4.57 -4.66 6.32
C ASN A 36 5.97 -4.90 6.93
N PRO A 37 6.25 -6.10 7.46
CA PRO A 37 7.52 -6.38 8.14
C PRO A 37 8.73 -6.37 7.20
N LEU A 38 8.52 -6.32 5.88
CA LEU A 38 9.58 -6.21 4.89
C LEU A 38 10.07 -4.77 4.74
N VAL A 39 9.28 -3.77 5.14
CA VAL A 39 9.66 -2.36 5.03
C VAL A 39 10.80 -2.07 5.98
N ILE A 40 11.91 -1.57 5.45
CA ILE A 40 13.08 -1.13 6.22
C ILE A 40 13.23 0.40 6.25
N HIS A 41 12.58 1.10 5.32
CA HIS A 41 12.61 2.56 5.26
C HIS A 41 11.41 3.13 4.51
N GLN A 42 10.92 4.29 4.93
CA GLN A 42 9.95 5.08 4.17
C GLN A 42 10.21 6.58 4.35
N GLU A 43 9.95 7.34 3.29
CA GLU A 43 10.00 8.80 3.31
C GLU A 43 8.98 9.42 2.35
N SER A 44 8.58 10.68 2.58
CA SER A 44 7.73 11.40 1.64
C SER A 44 8.46 11.67 0.32
N THR A 45 7.76 11.59 -0.79
CA THR A 45 8.34 11.79 -2.13
C THR A 45 7.37 12.52 -3.06
N SER A 46 7.85 12.88 -4.25
CA SER A 46 7.00 13.36 -5.34
C SER A 46 6.25 12.20 -6.02
N PRO A 47 5.12 12.44 -6.70
CA PRO A 47 4.45 11.39 -7.46
C PRO A 47 5.37 10.72 -8.51
N PRO A 48 5.17 9.44 -8.82
CA PRO A 48 5.84 8.79 -9.95
C PRO A 48 5.33 9.34 -11.28
N PRO A 49 6.12 9.25 -12.37
CA PRO A 49 5.68 9.68 -13.71
C PRO A 49 4.43 8.94 -14.24
N GLY A 50 4.16 7.73 -13.74
CA GLY A 50 2.99 6.92 -14.13
C GLY A 50 1.69 7.30 -13.42
N ALA A 51 1.74 8.19 -12.42
CA ALA A 51 0.53 8.63 -11.71
C ALA A 51 -0.32 9.57 -12.59
N THR A 52 -1.63 9.38 -12.56
CA THR A 52 -2.58 10.28 -13.25
C THR A 52 -2.60 11.67 -12.61
N GLU A 53 -3.03 12.69 -13.36
CA GLU A 53 -3.11 14.06 -12.83
C GLU A 53 -4.00 14.19 -11.57
N GLU A 54 -5.05 13.36 -11.49
CA GLU A 54 -5.92 13.30 -10.32
C GLU A 54 -5.19 12.75 -9.10
N GLU A 55 -4.54 11.59 -9.24
CA GLU A 55 -3.76 10.96 -8.17
C GLU A 55 -2.64 11.88 -7.67
N GLN A 56 -1.95 12.55 -8.59
CA GLN A 56 -0.92 13.53 -8.25
C GLN A 56 -1.45 14.68 -7.36
N ARG A 57 -2.71 15.06 -7.54
CA ARG A 57 -3.37 16.14 -6.79
C ARG A 57 -3.88 15.70 -5.42
N VAL A 58 -4.46 14.50 -5.34
CA VAL A 58 -5.22 14.08 -4.15
C VAL A 58 -4.43 13.16 -3.22
N MET A 59 -3.45 12.41 -3.73
CA MET A 59 -2.68 11.45 -2.93
C MET A 59 -1.48 12.08 -2.22
N LYS A 60 -1.18 11.56 -1.03
CA LYS A 60 0.13 11.73 -0.37
C LYS A 60 1.06 10.61 -0.85
N TRP A 61 2.30 10.95 -1.18
CA TRP A 61 3.24 10.03 -1.82
C TRP A 61 4.42 9.68 -0.92
N TYR A 62 4.77 8.40 -0.91
CA TYR A 62 5.90 7.86 -0.14
C TYR A 62 6.80 7.01 -1.02
N ALA A 63 8.11 7.15 -0.85
CA ALA A 63 9.08 6.17 -1.30
C ALA A 63 9.24 5.15 -0.18
N ILE A 64 9.03 3.88 -0.50
CA ILE A 64 9.01 2.76 0.45
C ILE A 64 10.08 1.77 0.01
N THR A 65 10.95 1.37 0.93
CA THR A 65 12.02 0.39 0.66
C THR A 65 11.78 -0.87 1.44
N ASP A 66 11.61 -1.97 0.73
CA ASP A 66 11.46 -3.31 1.29
C ASP A 66 12.77 -4.08 1.20
N GLU A 67 13.09 -4.89 2.20
CA GLU A 67 14.14 -5.91 2.15
C GLU A 67 13.53 -7.24 1.70
N ILE A 68 13.86 -7.70 0.48
CA ILE A 68 13.38 -8.96 -0.08
C ILE A 68 14.54 -9.84 -0.57
N SER A 69 14.38 -11.17 -0.48
CA SER A 69 15.40 -12.13 -0.97
C SER A 69 15.00 -12.67 -2.34
N TYR A 70 15.51 -12.06 -3.42
CA TYR A 70 15.08 -12.36 -4.80
C TYR A 70 15.81 -13.54 -5.47
N LEU A 71 16.94 -14.01 -4.90
CA LEU A 71 17.76 -15.05 -5.53
C LEU A 71 17.45 -16.46 -5.03
N PRO A 72 17.25 -17.45 -5.92
CA PRO A 72 17.19 -18.86 -5.56
C PRO A 72 18.42 -19.24 -4.75
N GLY A 73 18.20 -19.79 -3.56
CA GLY A 73 19.26 -20.15 -2.62
C GLY A 73 19.47 -19.17 -1.47
N GLY A 74 18.94 -17.93 -1.53
CA GLY A 74 18.96 -16.98 -0.41
C GLY A 74 20.29 -16.23 -0.21
N TRP A 75 21.12 -16.12 -1.25
CA TRP A 75 22.51 -15.63 -1.11
C TRP A 75 22.63 -14.10 -1.17
N ALA A 76 21.56 -13.38 -1.52
CA ALA A 76 21.55 -11.92 -1.46
C ALA A 76 20.20 -11.39 -0.98
N LYS A 77 20.25 -10.55 0.06
CA LYS A 77 19.20 -9.61 0.40
C LYS A 77 19.23 -8.47 -0.62
N SER A 78 18.10 -8.20 -1.24
CA SER A 78 17.91 -7.08 -2.17
C SER A 78 17.00 -6.08 -1.51
N GLU A 79 17.43 -4.82 -1.43
CA GLU A 79 16.55 -3.72 -1.12
C GLU A 79 15.81 -3.31 -2.41
N VAL A 80 14.51 -3.06 -2.31
CA VAL A 80 13.69 -2.59 -3.42
C VAL A 80 12.91 -1.38 -2.99
N THR A 81 13.17 -0.25 -3.65
CA THR A 81 12.43 1.00 -3.43
C THR A 81 11.36 1.19 -4.49
N TYR A 82 10.14 1.50 -4.06
CA TYR A 82 8.99 1.80 -4.90
C TYR A 82 8.21 2.99 -4.38
N LYS A 83 7.26 3.51 -5.16
CA LYS A 83 6.41 4.64 -4.75
C LYS A 83 4.98 4.18 -4.50
N GLY A 84 4.41 4.60 -3.37
CA GLY A 84 3.01 4.39 -3.01
C GLY A 84 2.29 5.70 -2.80
N GLY A 85 1.12 5.87 -3.44
CA GLY A 85 0.19 6.95 -3.21
C GLY A 85 -0.92 6.52 -2.26
N PHE A 86 -1.26 7.39 -1.31
CA PHE A 86 -2.25 7.15 -0.25
C PHE A 86 -3.28 8.28 -0.24
N TYR A 87 -4.57 7.92 -0.34
CA TYR A 87 -5.69 8.85 -0.29
C TYR A 87 -6.69 8.44 0.78
N ASP A 88 -6.86 9.32 1.77
CA ASP A 88 -7.80 9.16 2.87
C ASP A 88 -9.25 9.29 2.36
N LEU A 89 -10.03 8.21 2.45
CA LEU A 89 -11.47 8.21 2.18
C LEU A 89 -12.24 8.35 3.50
N ASP A 90 -13.48 8.84 3.45
CA ASP A 90 -14.34 9.02 4.63
C ASP A 90 -14.48 7.75 5.50
N TYR A 91 -14.44 6.58 4.86
CA TYR A 91 -14.62 5.28 5.51
C TYR A 91 -13.47 4.29 5.24
N GLY A 92 -12.31 4.78 4.78
CA GLY A 92 -11.19 3.90 4.47
C GLY A 92 -9.99 4.63 3.89
N LEU A 93 -9.17 3.87 3.17
CA LEU A 93 -7.94 4.34 2.55
C LEU A 93 -7.85 3.71 1.16
N GLN A 94 -7.57 4.53 0.16
CA GLN A 94 -7.23 4.07 -1.18
C GLN A 94 -5.73 4.19 -1.38
N THR A 95 -5.12 3.13 -1.91
CA THR A 95 -3.68 3.10 -2.20
C THR A 95 -3.44 2.79 -3.68
N HIS A 96 -2.37 3.34 -4.23
CA HIS A 96 -1.87 2.92 -5.55
C HIS A 96 -0.34 2.82 -5.50
N VAL A 97 0.17 1.62 -5.77
CA VAL A 97 1.61 1.32 -5.69
C VAL A 97 2.19 1.09 -7.08
N PHE A 98 3.35 1.71 -7.32
CA PHE A 98 4.16 1.60 -8.53
C PHE A 98 5.47 0.92 -8.19
N ALA A 99 5.53 -0.40 -8.42
CA ALA A 99 6.69 -1.23 -8.16
C ALA A 99 7.56 -1.41 -9.42
N PRO A 100 8.82 -1.86 -9.28
CA PRO A 100 9.69 -2.13 -10.41
C PRO A 100 9.10 -3.13 -11.41
N ALA A 101 9.66 -3.16 -12.62
CA ALA A 101 9.21 -4.00 -13.73
C ALA A 101 7.76 -3.73 -14.21
N GLY A 102 7.22 -2.54 -13.93
CA GLY A 102 5.90 -2.12 -14.40
C GLY A 102 4.75 -2.75 -13.63
N VAL A 103 5.01 -3.24 -12.42
CA VAL A 103 3.97 -3.78 -11.54
C VAL A 103 3.21 -2.62 -10.90
N GLU A 104 1.90 -2.59 -11.14
CA GLU A 104 0.96 -1.65 -10.50
C GLU A 104 -0.04 -2.42 -9.64
N ILE A 105 -0.31 -1.91 -8.44
CA ILE A 105 -1.27 -2.50 -7.49
C ILE A 105 -2.27 -1.41 -7.09
N LYS A 106 -3.56 -1.63 -7.37
CA LYS A 106 -4.69 -0.75 -7.08
C LYS A 106 -5.75 -1.47 -6.27
#